data_AF-A0A660PRV7-F1
#
_entry.id   AF-A0A660PRV7-F1
#
_cell.length_a   1.000
_cell.length_b   1.000
_cell.length_c   1.000
_cell.angle_alpha   90.00
_cell.angle_beta   90.00
_cell.angle_gamma   90.00
#
_symmetry.space_group_name_H-M   'P 1'
#
loop_
_entity.id
_entity.type
_entity.pdbx_description
1 polymer ?
#
loop_
_entity_poly.entity_id
_entity_poly.type
_entity_poly.pdbx_seq_one_letter_code
_entity_poly.pdbx_strand_id
1 'polypeptide(L)'
;MAIHEEVEKGGALSPDFMNKLWGDLTQKYYGPEMVVDDLTPMKWSRIPHFYQTFYVYQYATSFAASQAILAKFLGGEAGIIDKYLKLLASGGRDHPIELLKICGVDMSTPAPVEATLKLFADQVAEVDRLTK
;
A
#
# COMPACT_ATOMS: atom_id res chain seq x y z
N MET A 1 -3.71 -1.04 12.45
CA MET A 1 -4.84 -1.05 13.40
C MET A 1 -4.44 -0.68 14.81
N ALA A 2 -3.17 -0.86 15.21
CA ALA A 2 -2.60 -0.57 16.53
C ALA A 2 -3.26 0.53 17.39
N ILE A 3 -3.44 1.76 16.88
CA ILE A 3 -4.05 2.84 17.68
C ILE A 3 -5.54 2.66 17.96
N HIS A 4 -6.28 2.02 17.05
CA HIS A 4 -7.68 1.67 17.25
C HIS A 4 -7.80 0.52 18.25
N GLU A 5 -6.99 -0.52 18.08
CA GLU A 5 -6.92 -1.67 19.00
C GLU A 5 -6.53 -1.24 20.42
N GLU A 6 -5.65 -0.26 20.57
CA GLU A 6 -5.27 0.32 21.86
C GLU A 6 -6.47 0.97 22.56
N VAL A 7 -7.28 1.72 21.82
CA VAL A 7 -8.48 2.36 22.37
C VAL A 7 -9.56 1.32 22.68
N GLU A 8 -9.75 0.32 21.82
CA GLU A 8 -10.75 -0.75 21.99
C GLU A 8 -10.51 -1.58 23.25
N LYS A 9 -9.25 -1.79 23.64
CA LYS A 9 -8.90 -2.46 24.90
C LYS A 9 -8.93 -1.54 26.13
N GLY A 10 -9.39 -0.29 25.99
CA GLY A 10 -9.50 0.69 27.08
C GLY A 10 -8.22 1.47 27.38
N GLY A 11 -7.23 1.43 26.49
CA GLY A 11 -5.98 2.18 26.61
C GLY A 11 -6.11 3.66 26.23
N ALA A 12 -5.03 4.42 26.43
CA ALA A 12 -4.97 5.85 26.14
C ALA A 12 -3.87 6.18 25.12
N LEU A 13 -4.19 7.04 24.15
CA LEU A 13 -3.27 7.50 23.11
C LEU A 13 -2.50 8.75 23.57
N SER A 14 -1.63 8.60 24.58
CA SER A 14 -0.77 9.71 25.01
C SER A 14 0.27 10.08 23.94
N PRO A 15 0.82 11.31 23.95
CA PRO A 15 1.91 11.67 23.04
C PRO A 15 3.10 10.71 23.14
N ASP A 16 3.46 10.26 24.34
CA ASP A 16 4.56 9.31 24.55
C ASP A 16 4.28 7.95 23.90
N PHE A 17 3.05 7.44 24.05
CA PHE A 17 2.63 6.20 23.39
C PHE A 17 2.71 6.32 21.86
N MET A 18 2.15 7.41 21.32
CA MET A 18 2.12 7.65 19.87
C MET A 18 3.53 7.86 19.29
N ASN A 19 4.37 8.62 19.99
CA ASN A 19 5.76 8.84 19.60
C ASN A 19 6.55 7.53 19.60
N LYS A 20 6.41 6.72 20.65
CA LYS A 20 7.06 5.42 20.74
C LYS A 20 6.60 4.49 19.61
N LEU A 21 5.29 4.35 19.42
CA LEU A 21 4.71 3.49 18.37
C LEU A 21 5.19 3.92 16.98
N TRP A 22 5.18 5.22 16.69
CA TRP A 22 5.65 5.75 15.42
C TRP A 22 7.15 5.52 15.21
N GLY A 23 7.96 5.74 16.23
CA GLY A 23 9.40 5.47 16.21
C GLY A 23 9.71 4.00 15.92
N ASP A 24 9.07 3.09 16.65
CA ASP A 24 9.23 1.64 16.47
C ASP A 24 8.81 1.20 15.06
N LEU A 25 7.70 1.72 14.54
CA LEU A 25 7.26 1.45 13.17
C LEU A 25 8.23 2.01 12.13
N THR A 26 8.72 3.24 12.32
CA THR A 26 9.70 3.84 11.42
C THR A 26 10.96 2.96 11.35
N GLN A 27 11.48 2.54 12.49
CA GLN A 27 12.65 1.66 12.55
C GLN A 27 12.40 0.31 11.88
N LYS A 28 11.21 -0.27 12.07
CA LYS A 28 10.81 -1.54 11.44
C LYS A 28 10.75 -1.46 9.92
N TYR A 29 10.19 -0.39 9.36
CA TYR A 29 9.99 -0.27 7.91
C TYR A 29 11.21 0.24 7.16
N TYR A 30 12.01 1.12 7.77
CA TYR A 30 13.18 1.72 7.12
C TYR A 30 14.49 0.96 7.39
N GLY A 31 14.52 0.09 8.41
CA GLY A 31 15.72 -0.69 8.73
C GLY A 31 16.81 0.12 9.46
N PRO A 32 17.89 -0.55 9.89
CA PRO A 32 18.91 0.02 10.78
C PRO A 32 19.76 1.13 10.13
N GLU A 33 19.75 1.23 8.80
CA GLU A 33 20.52 2.25 8.06
C GLU A 33 19.88 3.64 8.10
N MET A 34 18.61 3.74 8.49
CA MET A 34 17.93 5.02 8.59
C MET A 34 18.26 5.75 9.89
N VAL A 35 18.71 7.00 9.77
CA VAL A 35 18.94 7.90 10.91
C VAL A 35 17.61 8.45 11.42
N VAL A 36 17.20 8.02 12.61
CA VAL A 36 16.01 8.53 13.30
C VAL A 36 16.39 9.78 14.09
N ASP A 37 15.99 10.96 13.60
CA ASP A 37 16.15 12.23 14.31
C ASP A 37 15.12 12.40 15.46
N ASP A 38 15.38 13.34 16.37
CA ASP A 38 14.55 13.62 17.55
C ASP A 38 13.09 14.00 17.22
N LEU A 39 12.83 14.51 16.02
CA LEU A 39 11.49 14.91 15.56
C LEU A 39 10.78 13.78 14.81
N THR A 40 11.49 12.72 14.42
CA THR A 40 10.90 11.58 13.70
C THR A 40 9.75 10.92 14.46
N PRO A 41 9.87 10.64 15.77
CA PRO A 41 8.76 10.13 16.56
C PRO A 41 7.51 10.99 16.52
N MET A 42 7.61 12.31 16.30
CA MET A 42 6.48 13.23 16.29
C MET A 42 5.78 13.30 14.92
N LYS A 43 6.31 12.65 13.87
CA LYS A 43 5.80 12.78 12.49
C LYS A 43 4.37 12.27 12.31
N TRP A 44 3.85 11.40 13.18
CA TRP A 44 2.44 10.98 13.14
C TRP A 44 1.47 12.16 13.28
N SER A 45 1.84 13.19 14.07
CA SER A 45 0.96 14.30 14.45
C SER A 45 0.53 15.20 13.29
N ARG A 46 1.33 15.24 12.21
CA ARG A 46 1.11 16.09 11.04
C ARG A 46 0.43 15.37 9.89
N ILE A 47 0.00 14.11 10.05
CA ILE A 47 -0.58 13.32 8.98
C ILE A 47 -2.11 13.53 8.96
N PRO A 48 -2.65 14.33 8.02
CA PRO A 48 -4.09 14.66 8.01
C PRO A 48 -4.96 13.44 7.76
N HIS A 49 -4.46 12.43 7.04
CA HIS A 49 -5.20 11.21 6.75
C HIS A 49 -5.48 10.35 8.00
N PHE A 50 -4.83 10.59 9.14
CA PHE A 50 -5.19 9.90 10.39
C PHE A 50 -6.52 10.39 10.99
N TYR A 51 -7.02 11.52 10.52
CA TYR A 51 -8.36 12.00 10.82
C TYR A 51 -9.41 11.51 9.80
N GLN A 52 -9.03 10.59 8.91
CA GLN A 52 -9.92 9.90 7.98
C GLN A 52 -9.91 8.40 8.27
N THR A 53 -11.08 7.85 8.52
CA THR A 53 -11.26 6.46 8.96
C THR A 53 -10.75 5.46 7.91
N PHE A 54 -9.63 4.78 8.21
CA PHE A 54 -9.04 3.71 7.40
C PHE A 54 -8.83 4.03 5.91
N TYR A 55 -8.48 5.26 5.56
CA TYR A 55 -8.33 5.64 4.14
C TYR A 55 -7.00 5.18 3.53
N VAL A 56 -5.89 5.32 4.26
CA VAL A 56 -4.52 5.25 3.69
C VAL A 56 -4.13 3.89 3.10
N TYR A 57 -4.69 2.77 3.59
CA TYR A 57 -4.32 1.44 3.06
C TYR A 57 -4.73 1.28 1.59
N GLN A 58 -5.75 2.04 1.15
CA GLN A 58 -6.28 2.01 -0.20
C GLN A 58 -5.23 2.42 -1.24
N TYR A 59 -4.25 3.27 -0.88
CA TYR A 59 -3.15 3.63 -1.79
C TYR A 59 -2.30 2.40 -2.13
N ALA A 60 -1.91 1.63 -1.11
CA ALA A 60 -1.08 0.44 -1.31
C ALA A 60 -1.82 -0.64 -2.11
N THR A 61 -3.09 -0.91 -1.77
CA THR A 61 -3.88 -1.91 -2.50
C THR A 61 -4.22 -1.46 -3.92
N SER A 62 -4.53 -0.17 -4.13
CA SER A 62 -4.77 0.36 -5.48
C SER A 62 -3.52 0.29 -6.35
N PHE A 63 -2.36 0.62 -5.80
CA PHE A 63 -1.10 0.50 -6.53
C PHE A 63 -0.82 -0.95 -6.93
N ALA A 64 -0.98 -1.91 -6.00
CA ALA A 64 -0.82 -3.33 -6.31
C ALA A 64 -1.79 -3.82 -7.39
N ALA A 65 -3.06 -3.39 -7.33
CA ALA A 65 -4.04 -3.70 -8.36
C ALA A 65 -3.65 -3.11 -9.73
N SER A 66 -3.20 -1.85 -9.77
CA SER A 66 -2.74 -1.20 -10.99
C SER A 66 -1.56 -1.93 -11.61
N GLN A 67 -0.59 -2.37 -10.80
CA GLN A 67 0.56 -3.13 -11.29
C GLN A 67 0.16 -4.51 -11.84
N ALA A 68 -0.76 -5.20 -11.17
CA ALA A 68 -1.29 -6.46 -11.67
C ALA A 68 -2.00 -6.31 -13.03
N ILE A 69 -2.76 -5.22 -13.21
CA ILE A 69 -3.38 -4.89 -14.51
C ILE A 69 -2.31 -4.55 -15.55
N LEU A 70 -1.34 -3.70 -15.20
CA LEU A 70 -0.27 -3.28 -16.11
C LEU A 70 0.58 -4.48 -16.59
N ALA A 71 0.87 -5.43 -15.71
CA ALA A 71 1.58 -6.65 -16.08
C ALA A 71 0.85 -7.44 -17.18
N LYS A 72 -0.49 -7.46 -17.16
CA LYS A 72 -1.31 -8.10 -18.22
C LYS A 72 -1.23 -7.34 -19.55
N PHE A 73 -1.20 -6.00 -19.50
CA PHE A 73 -0.97 -5.18 -20.69
C PHE A 73 0.40 -5.47 -21.31
N LEU A 74 1.46 -5.46 -20.49
CA LEU A 74 2.83 -5.69 -20.95
C LEU A 74 3.06 -7.14 -21.40
N GLY A 75 2.35 -8.09 -20.79
CA GLY A 75 2.35 -9.51 -21.19
C GLY A 75 1.51 -9.82 -22.43
N GLY A 76 0.80 -8.83 -22.99
CA GLY A 76 -0.02 -9.02 -24.19
C GLY A 76 -1.26 -9.90 -23.98
N GLU A 77 -1.87 -9.89 -22.78
CA GLU A 77 -3.07 -10.68 -22.51
C GLU A 77 -4.21 -10.29 -23.49
N ALA A 78 -4.73 -11.29 -24.20
CA ALA A 78 -5.79 -11.06 -25.18
C ALA A 78 -7.04 -10.44 -24.52
N GLY A 79 -7.53 -9.35 -25.12
CA GLY A 79 -8.72 -8.64 -24.64
C GLY A 79 -8.51 -7.79 -23.38
N ILE A 80 -7.28 -7.61 -22.89
CA ILE A 80 -7.03 -6.78 -21.69
C ILE A 80 -7.46 -5.32 -21.86
N ILE A 81 -7.30 -4.76 -23.06
CA ILE A 81 -7.74 -3.39 -23.40
C ILE A 81 -9.26 -3.26 -23.17
N ASP A 82 -10.05 -4.17 -23.75
CA ASP A 82 -11.51 -4.14 -23.63
C ASP A 82 -11.97 -4.35 -22.17
N LYS A 83 -11.32 -5.26 -21.44
CA LYS A 83 -11.57 -5.47 -20.00
C LYS A 83 -11.29 -4.21 -19.21
N TYR A 84 -10.18 -3.52 -19.48
CA TYR A 84 -9.82 -2.29 -18.80
C TYR A 84 -10.77 -1.13 -19.13
N LEU A 85 -11.15 -0.97 -20.40
CA LEU A 85 -12.16 0.02 -20.79
C LEU A 85 -13.52 -0.26 -20.13
N LYS A 86 -13.90 -1.53 -20.00
CA LYS A 86 -15.11 -1.94 -19.26
C LYS A 86 -15.01 -1.61 -17.77
N LEU A 87 -13.85 -1.81 -17.14
CA LEU A 87 -13.60 -1.40 -15.77
C LEU A 87 -13.79 0.12 -15.62
N LEU A 88 -13.15 0.93 -16.47
CA LEU A 88 -13.27 2.39 -16.43
C LEU A 88 -14.72 2.86 -16.63
N ALA A 89 -15.42 2.29 -17.61
CA ALA A 89 -16.82 2.59 -17.89
C ALA A 89 -17.78 2.14 -16.76
N SER A 90 -17.31 1.31 -15.83
CA SER A 90 -18.15 0.86 -14.71
C SER A 90 -18.32 1.94 -13.63
N GLY A 91 -17.40 2.90 -13.51
CA GLY A 91 -17.46 3.89 -12.43
C GLY A 91 -17.60 3.24 -11.04
N GLY A 92 -18.36 3.86 -10.15
CA GLY A 92 -18.60 3.37 -8.78
C GLY A 92 -19.82 2.45 -8.63
N ARG A 93 -20.20 1.71 -9.68
CA ARG A 93 -21.48 0.99 -9.72
C ARG A 93 -21.52 -0.33 -8.94
N ASP A 94 -20.38 -0.79 -8.43
CA ASP A 94 -20.23 -2.02 -7.65
C ASP A 94 -19.04 -1.90 -6.68
N HIS A 95 -18.83 -2.90 -5.84
CA HIS A 95 -17.71 -2.97 -4.91
C HIS A 95 -16.36 -2.96 -5.66
N PRO A 96 -15.38 -2.16 -5.21
CA PRO A 96 -14.10 -2.03 -5.91
C PRO A 96 -13.38 -3.36 -6.18
N ILE A 97 -13.42 -4.29 -5.22
CA ILE A 97 -12.81 -5.62 -5.36
C ILE A 97 -13.48 -6.44 -6.47
N GLU A 98 -14.80 -6.36 -6.61
CA GLU A 98 -15.53 -7.07 -7.68
C GLU A 98 -15.27 -6.44 -9.04
N LEU A 99 -15.18 -5.10 -9.11
CA LEU A 99 -14.84 -4.41 -10.35
C LEU A 99 -13.45 -4.81 -10.87
N LEU A 100 -12.45 -4.94 -9.99
CA LEU A 100 -11.09 -5.36 -10.38
C LEU A 100 -11.04 -6.76 -11.02
N LYS A 101 -11.98 -7.66 -10.67
CA LYS A 101 -12.09 -8.98 -11.29
C LYS A 101 -12.45 -8.93 -12.77
N ILE A 102 -13.01 -7.81 -13.28
CA ILE A 102 -13.21 -7.59 -14.72
C ILE A 102 -11.87 -7.71 -15.48
N CYS A 103 -10.79 -7.21 -14.87
CA CYS A 103 -9.43 -7.32 -15.40
C CYS A 103 -8.68 -8.56 -14.89
N GLY A 104 -9.38 -9.49 -14.23
CA GLY A 104 -8.80 -10.70 -13.65
C GLY A 104 -7.86 -10.44 -12.46
N VAL A 105 -8.09 -9.37 -11.69
CA VAL A 105 -7.34 -9.06 -10.46
C VAL A 105 -8.21 -9.36 -9.24
N ASP A 106 -7.75 -10.29 -8.40
CA ASP A 106 -8.42 -10.66 -7.15
C ASP A 106 -7.65 -10.15 -5.92
N MET A 107 -8.14 -9.07 -5.34
CA MET A 107 -7.56 -8.43 -4.16
C MET A 107 -7.87 -9.15 -2.84
N SER A 108 -8.62 -10.26 -2.86
CA SER A 108 -8.83 -11.11 -1.68
C SER A 108 -7.67 -12.08 -1.41
N THR A 109 -6.71 -12.15 -2.34
CA THR A 109 -5.51 -13.00 -2.25
C THR A 109 -4.25 -12.14 -2.06
N PRO A 110 -3.15 -12.69 -1.51
CA PRO A 110 -1.89 -11.95 -1.38
C PRO A 110 -1.19 -11.69 -2.73
N ALA A 111 -1.56 -12.41 -3.78
CA ALA A 111 -0.83 -12.45 -5.05
C ALA A 111 -0.57 -11.07 -5.70
N PRO A 112 -1.53 -10.11 -5.75
CA PRO A 112 -1.26 -8.78 -6.33
C PRO A 112 -0.17 -8.00 -5.59
N VAL A 113 -0.14 -8.12 -4.25
CA VAL A 113 0.86 -7.43 -3.41
C VAL A 113 2.22 -8.10 -3.56
N GLU A 114 2.27 -9.44 -3.52
CA GLU A 114 3.52 -10.20 -3.70
C GLU A 114 4.16 -9.93 -5.07
N ALA A 115 3.35 -9.91 -6.14
CA ALA A 115 3.83 -9.58 -7.47
C ALA A 115 4.41 -8.15 -7.54
N THR A 116 3.78 -7.20 -6.85
CA THR A 116 4.26 -5.81 -6.79
C THR A 116 5.58 -5.69 -6.04
N LEU A 117 5.72 -6.40 -4.91
CA LEU A 117 6.99 -6.46 -4.17
C LEU A 117 8.11 -7.11 -4.98
N LYS A 118 7.78 -8.16 -5.75
CA LYS A 118 8.73 -8.78 -6.67
C LYS A 118 9.18 -7.80 -7.75
N LEU A 119 8.26 -7.07 -8.37
CA LEU A 119 8.60 -6.04 -9.36
C LEU A 119 9.54 -4.99 -8.78
N PHE A 120 9.28 -4.51 -7.57
CA PHE A 120 10.16 -3.57 -6.88
C PHE A 120 11.56 -4.16 -6.68
N ALA A 121 11.67 -5.41 -6.21
CA ALA A 121 12.95 -6.08 -6.03
C ALA A 121 13.73 -6.24 -7.36
N ASP A 122 13.04 -6.60 -8.44
CA ASP A 122 13.64 -6.72 -9.78
C ASP A 122 14.16 -5.35 -10.28
N GLN A 123 13.41 -4.27 -10.04
CA GLN A 123 13.80 -2.90 -10.41
C GLN A 123 15.02 -2.40 -9.61
N VAL A 124 15.06 -2.67 -8.30
CA VAL A 124 16.23 -2.35 -7.46
C VAL A 124 17.46 -3.10 -7.96
N ALA A 125 17.33 -4.41 -8.25
CA ALA A 125 18.43 -5.20 -8.78
C ALA A 125 18.93 -4.66 -10.14
N GLU A 126 18.04 -4.13 -10.98
CA GLU A 126 18.44 -3.50 -12.23
C GLU A 126 19.21 -2.20 -12.01
N VAL A 127 18.73 -1.32 -11.12
CA VAL A 127 19.46 -0.08 -10.77
C VAL A 127 20.86 -0.40 -10.23
N ASP A 128 20.97 -1.42 -9.37
CA ASP A 128 22.26 -1.88 -8.85
C ASP A 128 23.21 -2.36 -9.95
N ARG A 129 22.71 -3.03 -10.99
CA ARG A 129 23.53 -3.47 -12.13
C ARG A 129 24.02 -2.30 -12.98
N LEU A 130 23.23 -1.24 -13.09
CA LEU A 130 23.55 -0.07 -13.91
C LEU A 130 24.47 0.93 -13.21
N THR A 131 24.58 0.86 -11.88
CA THR A 131 25.32 1.83 -11.06
C THR A 131 26.58 1.27 -10.40
N LYS A 132 26.84 -0.04 -10.55
CA LYS A 132 28.11 -0.69 -10.24
C LYS A 132 29.00 -0.74 -11.48
#